data_AF-A0A2R6BYK5-F1
#
_entry.id   AF-A0A2R6BYK5-F1
#
_cell.length_a   1.000
_cell.length_b   1.000
_cell.length_c   1.000
_cell.angle_alpha   90.00
_cell.angle_beta   90.00
_cell.angle_gamma   90.00
#
_symmetry.space_group_name_H-M   'P 1'
#
loop_
_entity.id
_entity.type
_entity.pdbx_description
1 polymer ?
#
loop_
_entity_poly.entity_id
_entity_poly.type
_entity_poly.pdbx_seq_one_letter_code
_entity_poly.pdbx_strand_id
1 'polypeptide(L)'
;VFVSSSLRVCALNLYRLCQDLRLMFSGPFTALDEIDIPTQEEIAGSSIMPGKTNPVTVESAMLVAAEVCGLDLANQQASMYGEFELAMGVPLIGYNVCSQMSLLSEALHRLASVVIDHVQPKTEKLKRYAESSPALITILSPVIGYDKASEIAKQLSKGVTIREALSQLGYSEDEIKKLLDFDALVKPGIPVKNVEHSKGN
;
A
#
# COMPACT_ATOMS: atom_id res chain seq x y z
N VAL A 1 16.13 -26.82 3.30
CA VAL A 1 16.09 -25.57 4.12
C VAL A 1 16.15 -24.30 3.26
N PHE A 2 17.19 -24.09 2.42
CA PHE A 2 17.32 -22.87 1.59
C PHE A 2 16.08 -22.53 0.71
N VAL A 3 15.51 -23.53 0.04
CA VAL A 3 14.29 -23.33 -0.77
C VAL A 3 13.12 -22.90 0.10
N SER A 4 12.88 -23.62 1.21
CA SER A 4 11.84 -23.30 2.20
C SER A 4 11.97 -21.86 2.75
N SER A 5 13.19 -21.42 3.08
CA SER A 5 13.39 -20.05 3.57
C SER A 5 13.15 -18.99 2.50
N SER A 6 13.42 -19.30 1.23
CA SER A 6 13.12 -18.40 0.11
C SER A 6 11.61 -18.28 -0.11
N LEU A 7 10.88 -19.39 -0.01
CA LEU A 7 9.41 -19.41 -0.06
C LEU A 7 8.81 -18.64 1.13
N ARG A 8 9.37 -18.77 2.33
CA ARG A 8 8.98 -17.95 3.49
C ARG A 8 9.17 -16.45 3.21
N VAL A 9 10.29 -16.03 2.62
CA VAL A 9 10.49 -14.62 2.27
C VAL A 9 9.44 -14.14 1.27
N CYS A 10 9.08 -14.97 0.28
CA CYS A 10 7.98 -14.67 -0.64
C CYS A 10 6.65 -14.49 0.13
N ALA A 11 6.32 -15.40 1.05
CA ALA A 11 5.14 -15.29 1.91
C ALA A 11 5.11 -14.02 2.75
N LEU A 12 6.24 -13.60 3.35
CA LEU A 12 6.32 -12.37 4.13
C LEU A 12 6.05 -11.12 3.28
N ASN A 13 6.57 -11.08 2.05
CA ASN A 13 6.29 -10.00 1.11
C ASN A 13 4.83 -10.00 0.64
N LEU A 14 4.27 -11.18 0.37
CA LEU A 14 2.84 -11.35 0.06
C LEU A 14 1.97 -10.82 1.19
N TYR A 15 2.28 -11.15 2.45
CA TYR A 15 1.56 -10.65 3.61
C TYR A 15 1.58 -9.12 3.68
N ARG A 16 2.76 -8.49 3.46
CA ARG A 16 2.88 -7.03 3.47
C ARG A 16 2.05 -6.36 2.37
N LEU A 17 2.11 -6.90 1.15
CA LEU A 17 1.28 -6.44 0.03
C LEU A 17 -0.21 -6.52 0.37
N CYS A 18 -0.65 -7.66 0.89
CA CYS A 18 -2.05 -7.87 1.28
C CYS A 18 -2.48 -6.92 2.40
N GLN A 19 -1.62 -6.63 3.38
CA GLN A 19 -1.92 -5.66 4.44
C GLN A 19 -2.14 -4.26 3.88
N ASP A 20 -1.33 -3.83 2.92
CA ASP A 20 -1.49 -2.52 2.29
C ASP A 20 -2.80 -2.44 1.53
N LEU A 21 -3.13 -3.47 0.74
CA LEU A 21 -4.41 -3.55 0.02
C LEU A 21 -5.60 -3.48 0.98
N ARG A 22 -5.55 -4.18 2.12
CA ARG A 22 -6.61 -4.14 3.13
C ARG A 22 -6.76 -2.77 3.78
N LEU A 23 -5.65 -2.10 4.08
CA LEU A 23 -5.68 -0.75 4.64
C LEU A 23 -6.23 0.25 3.62
N MET A 24 -5.73 0.23 2.38
CA MET A 24 -6.23 1.11 1.31
C MET A 24 -7.72 0.85 1.01
N PHE A 25 -8.19 -0.40 1.09
CA PHE A 25 -9.61 -0.76 0.90
C PHE A 25 -10.50 -0.50 2.12
N SER A 26 -9.93 -0.23 3.30
CA SER A 26 -10.72 -0.10 4.54
C SER A 26 -11.72 1.07 4.45
N GLY A 27 -13.00 0.85 4.77
CA GLY A 27 -14.00 1.90 4.56
C GLY A 27 -15.44 1.41 4.60
N PRO A 28 -16.39 2.11 3.94
CA PRO A 28 -16.17 3.31 3.11
C PRO A 28 -16.19 4.65 3.87
N PHE A 29 -16.76 4.68 5.09
CA PHE A 29 -17.02 5.94 5.81
C PHE A 29 -16.10 6.19 7.02
N THR A 30 -15.48 5.16 7.58
CA THR A 30 -14.79 5.23 8.88
C THR A 30 -13.31 4.83 8.82
N ALA A 31 -12.70 4.85 7.63
CA ALA A 31 -11.30 4.50 7.42
C ALA A 31 -10.74 5.16 6.14
N LEU A 32 -9.69 4.59 5.51
CA LEU A 32 -8.93 5.24 4.44
C LEU A 32 -9.70 5.29 3.10
N ASP A 33 -10.27 4.17 2.66
CA ASP A 33 -11.09 4.06 1.45
C ASP A 33 -10.41 4.69 0.23
N GLU A 34 -9.13 4.39 0.03
CA GLU A 34 -8.28 4.92 -1.04
C GLU A 34 -8.49 4.21 -2.38
N ILE A 35 -8.83 2.92 -2.33
CA ILE A 35 -9.05 2.09 -3.49
C ILE A 35 -10.39 1.37 -3.38
N ASP A 36 -10.88 0.94 -4.54
CA ASP A 36 -11.93 -0.04 -4.68
C ASP A 36 -11.42 -1.31 -5.34
N ILE A 37 -12.10 -2.43 -5.08
CA ILE A 37 -11.80 -3.74 -5.65
C ILE A 37 -13.13 -4.42 -6.02
N PRO A 38 -13.72 -4.08 -7.19
CA PRO A 38 -15.10 -4.48 -7.53
C PRO A 38 -15.38 -5.97 -7.47
N THR A 39 -14.39 -6.81 -7.79
CA THR A 39 -14.51 -8.28 -7.74
C THR A 39 -14.77 -8.82 -6.32
N GLN A 40 -14.43 -8.07 -5.28
CA GLN A 40 -14.68 -8.47 -3.89
C GLN A 40 -16.07 -8.06 -3.41
N GLU A 41 -16.78 -7.20 -4.15
CA GLU A 41 -18.13 -6.78 -3.80
C GLU A 41 -19.18 -7.86 -4.05
N GLU A 42 -18.89 -8.78 -5.00
CA GLU A 42 -19.75 -9.91 -5.34
C GLU A 42 -19.80 -10.98 -4.23
N ILE A 43 -18.91 -10.89 -3.24
CA ILE A 43 -18.83 -11.85 -2.14
C ILE A 43 -19.43 -11.22 -0.88
N ALA A 44 -20.55 -11.77 -0.41
CA ALA A 44 -21.22 -11.29 0.80
C ALA A 44 -20.27 -11.34 2.01
N GLY A 45 -19.82 -10.17 2.48
CA GLY A 45 -18.85 -10.04 3.58
C GLY A 45 -19.45 -10.27 4.97
N SER A 46 -20.76 -10.36 5.09
CA SER A 46 -21.44 -10.70 6.33
C SER A 46 -22.83 -11.26 6.09
N SER A 47 -23.16 -12.32 6.83
CA SER A 47 -24.51 -12.89 6.84
C SER A 47 -25.57 -12.00 7.51
N ILE A 48 -25.15 -11.01 8.33
CA ILE A 48 -26.05 -10.14 9.11
C ILE A 48 -25.98 -8.66 8.73
N MET A 49 -24.95 -8.24 7.98
CA MET A 49 -24.81 -6.86 7.50
C MET A 49 -24.98 -6.81 5.98
N PRO A 50 -26.22 -6.59 5.48
CA PRO A 50 -26.47 -6.43 4.05
C PRO A 50 -25.60 -5.33 3.45
N GLY A 51 -24.98 -5.61 2.30
CA GLY A 51 -24.12 -4.66 1.59
C GLY A 51 -22.70 -4.51 2.15
N LYS A 52 -22.34 -5.22 3.24
CA LYS A 52 -20.95 -5.24 3.70
C LYS A 52 -20.10 -6.15 2.80
N THR A 53 -19.03 -5.58 2.26
CA THR A 53 -18.03 -6.28 1.44
C THR A 53 -16.72 -6.40 2.22
N ASN A 54 -15.97 -7.48 2.01
CA ASN A 54 -14.64 -7.67 2.58
C ASN A 54 -13.69 -8.14 1.47
N PRO A 55 -12.39 -7.82 1.54
CA PRO A 55 -11.42 -8.25 0.53
C PRO A 55 -10.98 -9.71 0.77
N VAL A 56 -11.91 -10.66 0.77
CA VAL A 56 -11.70 -12.05 1.25
C VAL A 56 -10.57 -12.79 0.53
N THR A 57 -10.33 -12.48 -0.75
CA THR A 57 -9.22 -13.07 -1.52
C THR A 57 -7.87 -12.60 -0.96
N VAL A 58 -7.79 -11.33 -0.56
CA VAL A 58 -6.61 -10.75 0.10
C VAL A 58 -6.42 -11.38 1.49
N GLU A 59 -7.52 -11.59 2.23
CA GLU A 59 -7.47 -12.25 3.55
C GLU A 59 -6.99 -13.71 3.44
N SER A 60 -7.47 -14.44 2.43
CA SER A 60 -7.04 -15.82 2.16
C SER A 60 -5.54 -15.89 1.83
N ALA A 61 -5.03 -14.96 1.02
CA ALA A 61 -3.60 -14.89 0.71
C ALA A 61 -2.73 -14.62 1.96
N MET A 62 -3.23 -13.85 2.93
CA MET A 62 -2.54 -13.66 4.21
C MET A 62 -2.51 -14.93 5.06
N LEU A 63 -3.58 -15.73 5.05
CA LEU A 63 -3.61 -17.03 5.74
C LEU A 63 -2.62 -18.00 5.11
N VAL A 64 -2.53 -18.02 3.77
CA VAL A 64 -1.49 -18.79 3.06
C VAL A 64 -0.09 -18.35 3.48
N ALA A 65 0.17 -17.05 3.61
CA ALA A 65 1.46 -16.56 4.07
C ALA A 65 1.82 -17.05 5.49
N ALA A 66 0.85 -17.06 6.40
CA ALA A 66 1.04 -17.60 7.75
C ALA A 66 1.34 -19.12 7.73
N GLU A 67 0.59 -19.88 6.93
CA GLU A 67 0.80 -21.33 6.77
C GLU A 67 2.21 -21.64 6.23
N VAL A 68 2.64 -20.93 5.19
CA VAL A 68 3.98 -21.11 4.61
C VAL A 68 5.09 -20.85 5.64
N CYS A 69 4.91 -19.85 6.51
CA CYS A 69 5.83 -19.58 7.60
C CYS A 69 5.85 -20.71 8.65
N GLY A 70 4.70 -21.27 8.98
CA GLY A 70 4.58 -22.44 9.87
C GLY A 70 5.27 -23.68 9.30
N LEU A 71 5.07 -23.96 8.01
CA LEU A 71 5.74 -25.05 7.30
C LEU A 71 7.26 -24.86 7.27
N ASP A 72 7.75 -23.63 7.13
CA ASP A 72 9.18 -23.35 7.18
C ASP A 72 9.76 -23.61 8.57
N LEU A 73 9.04 -23.24 9.64
CA LEU A 73 9.45 -23.55 11.01
C LEU A 73 9.53 -25.06 11.24
N ALA A 74 8.53 -25.83 10.77
CA ALA A 74 8.57 -27.29 10.84
C ALA A 74 9.76 -27.86 10.06
N ASN A 75 10.08 -27.30 8.89
CA ASN A 75 11.24 -27.70 8.08
C ASN A 75 12.58 -27.43 8.78
N GLN A 76 12.69 -26.32 9.50
CA GLN A 76 13.87 -26.02 10.32
C GLN A 76 14.07 -27.08 11.40
N GLN A 77 12.99 -27.46 12.11
CA GLN A 77 13.06 -28.51 13.13
C GLN A 77 13.44 -29.87 12.53
N ALA A 78 12.74 -30.28 11.46
CA ALA A 78 13.00 -31.55 10.79
C ALA A 78 14.42 -31.67 10.22
N SER A 79 15.03 -30.54 9.83
CA SER A 79 16.39 -30.52 9.29
C SER A 79 17.46 -30.93 10.31
N MET A 80 17.16 -30.84 11.61
CA MET A 80 18.06 -31.27 12.67
C MET A 80 18.02 -32.77 12.94
N TYR A 81 17.02 -33.50 12.42
CA TYR A 81 16.83 -34.93 12.67
C TYR A 81 17.71 -35.80 11.77
N GLY A 82 18.98 -35.44 11.66
CA GLY A 82 20.02 -36.25 11.03
C GLY A 82 20.91 -36.89 12.08
N GLU A 83 21.12 -38.20 11.96
CA GLU A 83 22.00 -38.97 12.83
C GLU A 83 22.97 -39.76 11.94
N PHE A 84 24.26 -39.44 12.05
CA PHE A 84 25.34 -40.02 11.24
C PHE A 84 25.03 -40.01 9.73
N GLU A 85 24.87 -41.17 9.10
CA GLU A 85 24.72 -41.29 7.65
C GLU A 85 23.30 -41.03 7.11
N LEU A 86 22.29 -40.81 7.97
CA LEU A 86 20.89 -40.70 7.52
C LEU A 86 20.13 -39.51 8.13
N ALA A 87 19.41 -38.78 7.27
CA ALA A 87 18.49 -37.73 7.68
C ALA A 87 17.03 -38.22 7.68
N MET A 88 16.45 -38.40 8.87
CA MET A 88 15.08 -38.91 9.04
C MET A 88 14.03 -37.87 8.62
N GLY A 89 14.32 -36.57 8.74
CA GLY A 89 13.36 -35.50 8.47
C GLY A 89 13.03 -35.24 6.99
N VAL A 90 13.72 -35.91 6.05
CA VAL A 90 13.60 -35.64 4.60
C VAL A 90 12.16 -35.77 4.06
N PRO A 91 11.36 -36.80 4.42
CA PRO A 91 10.00 -36.93 3.90
C PRO A 91 9.09 -35.76 4.29
N LEU A 92 9.17 -35.29 5.54
CA LEU A 92 8.40 -34.13 6.01
C LEU A 92 8.81 -32.85 5.27
N ILE A 93 10.13 -32.62 5.12
CA ILE A 93 10.63 -31.45 4.39
C ILE A 93 10.17 -31.47 2.94
N GLY A 94 10.21 -32.62 2.27
CA GLY A 94 9.74 -32.77 0.90
C GLY A 94 8.26 -32.42 0.74
N TYR A 95 7.41 -32.97 1.61
CA TYR A 95 5.97 -32.66 1.61
C TYR A 95 5.69 -31.18 1.86
N ASN A 96 6.33 -30.60 2.88
CA ASN A 96 6.12 -29.21 3.26
C ASN A 96 6.57 -28.25 2.15
N VAL A 97 7.72 -28.48 1.51
CA VAL A 97 8.20 -27.63 0.40
C VAL A 97 7.24 -27.67 -0.79
N CYS A 98 6.76 -28.84 -1.17
CA CYS A 98 5.74 -28.96 -2.24
C CYS A 98 4.44 -28.23 -1.86
N SER A 99 4.02 -28.31 -0.59
CA SER A 99 2.84 -27.63 -0.07
C SER A 99 3.02 -26.11 -0.10
N GLN A 100 4.17 -25.59 0.37
CA GLN A 100 4.51 -24.17 0.32
C GLN A 100 4.45 -23.63 -1.12
N MET A 101 5.04 -24.35 -2.08
CA MET A 101 5.03 -23.96 -3.50
C MET A 101 3.61 -23.92 -4.06
N SER A 102 2.81 -24.94 -3.77
CA SER A 102 1.44 -25.04 -4.28
C SER A 102 0.55 -23.93 -3.71
N LEU A 103 0.61 -23.70 -2.41
CA LEU A 103 -0.16 -22.64 -1.72
C LEU A 103 0.21 -21.25 -2.23
N LEU A 104 1.52 -20.93 -2.31
CA LEU A 104 1.96 -19.64 -2.82
C LEU A 104 1.59 -19.43 -4.29
N SER A 105 1.76 -20.45 -5.12
CA SER A 105 1.40 -20.37 -6.53
C SER A 105 -0.08 -20.05 -6.72
N GLU A 106 -0.98 -20.76 -6.03
CA GLU A 106 -2.42 -20.49 -6.15
C GLU A 106 -2.77 -19.10 -5.59
N ALA A 107 -2.24 -18.74 -4.41
CA ALA A 107 -2.51 -17.45 -3.80
C ALA A 107 -2.06 -16.28 -4.70
N LEU A 108 -0.87 -16.38 -5.31
CA LEU A 108 -0.35 -15.33 -6.20
C LEU A 108 -1.16 -15.22 -7.49
N HIS A 109 -1.52 -16.34 -8.14
CA HIS A 109 -2.34 -16.30 -9.35
C HIS A 109 -3.74 -15.72 -9.07
N ARG A 110 -4.36 -16.12 -7.96
CA ARG A 110 -5.67 -15.58 -7.56
C ARG A 110 -5.60 -14.12 -7.19
N LEU A 111 -4.58 -13.72 -6.43
CA LEU A 111 -4.40 -12.31 -6.08
C LEU A 111 -4.20 -11.47 -7.34
N ALA A 112 -3.38 -11.91 -8.29
CA ALA A 112 -3.17 -11.20 -9.55
C ALA A 112 -4.47 -11.02 -10.34
N SER A 113 -5.11 -12.13 -10.70
CA SER A 113 -6.27 -12.15 -11.60
C SER A 113 -7.58 -11.64 -11.00
N VAL A 114 -7.77 -11.79 -9.69
CA VAL A 114 -9.03 -11.41 -9.03
C VAL A 114 -8.92 -10.08 -8.31
N VAL A 115 -7.73 -9.71 -7.79
CA VAL A 115 -7.57 -8.47 -7.01
C VAL A 115 -6.77 -7.43 -7.79
N ILE A 116 -5.51 -7.71 -8.12
CA ILE A 116 -4.58 -6.71 -8.66
C ILE A 116 -5.06 -6.13 -9.99
N ASP A 117 -5.53 -6.97 -10.91
CA ASP A 117 -6.04 -6.54 -12.22
C ASP A 117 -7.30 -5.65 -12.13
N HIS A 118 -7.92 -5.59 -10.96
CA HIS A 118 -9.20 -4.92 -10.72
C HIS A 118 -9.13 -3.78 -9.69
N VAL A 119 -7.94 -3.44 -9.18
CA VAL A 119 -7.80 -2.31 -8.25
C VAL A 119 -8.17 -1.00 -8.96
N GLN A 120 -9.08 -0.24 -8.39
CA GLN A 120 -9.50 1.06 -8.89
C GLN A 120 -9.20 2.17 -7.88
N PRO A 121 -8.42 3.20 -8.22
CA PRO A 121 -8.16 4.29 -7.30
C PRO A 121 -9.39 5.20 -7.13
N LYS A 122 -9.68 5.62 -5.90
CA LYS A 122 -10.68 6.67 -5.62
C LYS A 122 -10.03 8.04 -5.76
N THR A 123 -9.78 8.44 -7.01
CA THR A 123 -8.94 9.60 -7.39
C THR A 123 -9.28 10.89 -6.65
N GLU A 124 -10.56 11.24 -6.50
CA GLU A 124 -10.96 12.48 -5.80
C GLU A 124 -10.57 12.46 -4.32
N LYS A 125 -10.72 11.30 -3.66
CA LYS A 125 -10.35 11.13 -2.24
C LYS A 125 -8.83 11.13 -2.07
N LEU A 126 -8.12 10.39 -2.92
CA LEU A 126 -6.65 10.38 -2.95
C LEU A 126 -6.07 11.77 -3.18
N LYS A 127 -6.63 12.55 -4.12
CA LYS A 127 -6.23 13.93 -4.37
C LYS A 127 -6.46 14.81 -3.14
N ARG A 128 -7.59 14.66 -2.46
CA ARG A 128 -7.86 15.36 -1.20
C ARG A 128 -6.83 15.00 -0.12
N TYR A 129 -6.45 13.73 0.02
CA TYR A 129 -5.42 13.32 0.96
C TYR A 129 -4.06 13.90 0.63
N ALA A 130 -3.68 13.89 -0.65
CA ALA A 130 -2.46 14.55 -1.11
C ALA A 130 -2.48 16.05 -0.74
N GLU A 131 -3.53 16.79 -1.13
CA GLU A 131 -3.68 18.22 -0.83
C GLU A 131 -3.80 18.52 0.67
N SER A 132 -4.15 17.54 1.51
CA SER A 132 -4.22 17.68 2.97
C SER A 132 -2.94 17.25 3.69
N SER A 133 -1.93 16.75 2.97
CA SER A 133 -0.73 16.16 3.57
C SER A 133 0.33 17.23 3.90
N PRO A 134 0.79 17.31 5.17
CA PRO A 134 1.89 18.21 5.53
C PRO A 134 3.20 17.91 4.78
N ALA A 135 3.37 16.70 4.25
CA ALA A 135 4.57 16.32 3.50
C ALA A 135 4.77 17.20 2.24
N LEU A 136 3.70 17.68 1.61
CA LEU A 136 3.81 18.56 0.44
C LEU A 136 4.40 19.92 0.80
N ILE A 137 4.24 20.40 2.03
CA ILE A 137 4.82 21.67 2.48
C ILE A 137 6.35 21.65 2.34
N THR A 138 6.99 20.50 2.55
CA THR A 138 8.44 20.35 2.42
C THR A 138 8.94 20.69 1.02
N ILE A 139 8.17 20.34 -0.01
CA ILE A 139 8.52 20.61 -1.42
C ILE A 139 8.15 22.04 -1.82
N LEU A 140 7.10 22.61 -1.21
CA LEU A 140 6.63 23.97 -1.49
C LEU A 140 7.47 25.06 -0.79
N SER A 141 7.97 24.79 0.42
CA SER A 141 8.69 25.75 1.26
C SER A 141 9.84 26.49 0.57
N PRO A 142 10.69 25.83 -0.26
CA PRO A 142 11.74 26.51 -1.01
C PRO A 142 11.24 27.55 -2.04
N VAL A 143 9.96 27.49 -2.44
CA VAL A 143 9.36 28.36 -3.48
C VAL A 143 8.47 29.44 -2.88
N ILE A 144 7.70 29.09 -1.84
CA ILE A 144 6.78 30.04 -1.20
C ILE A 144 7.40 30.76 0.00
N GLY A 145 8.57 30.31 0.46
CA GLY A 145 9.26 30.81 1.64
C GLY A 145 8.75 30.15 2.93
N TYR A 146 9.64 30.11 3.94
CA TYR A 146 9.39 29.42 5.21
C TYR A 146 8.19 29.98 5.98
N ASP A 147 8.01 31.30 6.00
CA ASP A 147 6.93 31.95 6.77
C ASP A 147 5.55 31.56 6.22
N LYS A 148 5.36 31.62 4.89
CA LYS A 148 4.12 31.19 4.25
C LYS A 148 3.90 29.69 4.41
N ALA A 149 4.96 28.88 4.29
CA ALA A 149 4.89 27.44 4.52
C ALA A 149 4.44 27.10 5.96
N SER A 150 4.94 27.83 6.95
CA SER A 150 4.55 27.68 8.36
C SER A 150 3.09 28.10 8.60
N GLU A 151 2.62 29.14 7.91
CA GLU A 151 1.21 29.55 7.96
C GLU A 151 0.29 28.47 7.37
N ILE A 152 0.63 27.92 6.19
CA ILE A 152 -0.11 26.80 5.59
C ILE A 152 -0.14 25.59 6.53
N ALA A 153 0.98 25.26 7.18
CA ALA A 153 1.03 24.15 8.14
C ALA A 153 0.06 24.33 9.32
N LYS A 154 -0.10 25.56 9.81
CA LYS A 154 -1.08 25.91 10.87
C LYS A 154 -2.53 25.84 10.39
N GLN A 155 -2.79 26.02 9.10
CA GLN A 155 -4.13 25.88 8.53
C GLN A 155 -4.48 24.42 8.28
N LEU A 156 -3.52 23.60 7.84
CA LEU A 156 -3.70 22.15 7.65
C LEU A 156 -4.11 21.44 8.94
N SER A 157 -3.54 21.83 10.09
CA SER A 157 -3.93 21.26 11.39
C SER A 157 -5.39 21.55 11.78
N LYS A 158 -6.05 22.50 11.10
CA LYS A 158 -7.47 22.83 11.24
C LYS A 158 -8.35 22.15 10.18
N GLY A 159 -7.77 21.30 9.33
CA GLY A 159 -8.49 20.58 8.27
C GLY A 159 -8.65 21.33 6.94
N VAL A 160 -7.95 22.46 6.76
CA VAL A 160 -7.91 23.21 5.50
C VAL A 160 -6.87 22.59 4.57
N THR A 161 -7.20 22.36 3.31
CA THR A 161 -6.26 21.81 2.32
C THR A 161 -5.19 22.84 1.92
N ILE A 162 -4.07 22.38 1.37
CA ILE A 162 -3.02 23.28 0.85
C ILE A 162 -3.55 24.18 -0.25
N ARG A 163 -4.42 23.66 -1.12
CA ARG A 163 -5.09 24.44 -2.17
C ARG A 163 -5.87 25.60 -1.58
N GLU A 164 -6.73 25.34 -0.59
CA GLU A 164 -7.52 26.36 0.09
C GLU A 164 -6.63 27.36 0.83
N ALA A 165 -5.57 26.88 1.51
CA ALA A 165 -4.62 27.73 2.21
C ALA A 165 -3.87 28.68 1.27
N LEU A 166 -3.41 28.20 0.12
CA LEU A 166 -2.78 29.02 -0.91
C LEU A 166 -3.76 30.06 -1.48
N SER A 167 -5.03 29.68 -1.70
CA SER A 167 -6.06 30.61 -2.14
C SER A 167 -6.29 31.74 -1.11
N GLN A 168 -6.34 31.42 0.18
CA GLN A 168 -6.47 32.41 1.28
C GLN A 168 -5.25 33.34 1.37
N LEU A 169 -4.06 32.85 1.01
CA LEU A 169 -2.83 33.63 0.94
C LEU A 169 -2.70 34.49 -0.34
N GLY A 170 -3.72 34.48 -1.20
CA GLY A 170 -3.80 35.33 -2.40
C GLY A 170 -3.08 34.77 -3.63
N TYR A 171 -2.76 33.48 -3.67
CA TYR A 171 -2.26 32.84 -4.89
C TYR A 171 -3.39 32.67 -5.90
N SER A 172 -3.11 32.97 -7.16
CA SER A 172 -4.04 32.74 -8.27
C SER A 172 -4.22 31.25 -8.56
N GLU A 173 -5.35 30.86 -9.17
CA GLU A 173 -5.60 29.46 -9.56
C GLU A 173 -4.50 28.88 -10.47
N ASP A 174 -3.90 29.69 -11.33
CA ASP A 174 -2.80 29.25 -12.20
C ASP A 174 -1.51 29.00 -11.41
N GLU A 175 -1.22 29.82 -10.40
CA GLU A 175 -0.10 29.57 -9.49
C GLU A 175 -0.34 28.31 -8.66
N ILE A 176 -1.55 28.14 -8.11
CA ILE A 176 -1.91 26.96 -7.33
C ILE A 176 -1.79 25.68 -8.18
N LYS A 177 -2.28 25.70 -9.43
CA LYS A 177 -2.14 24.55 -10.35
C LYS A 177 -0.68 24.20 -10.62
N LYS A 178 0.20 25.19 -10.79
CA LYS A 178 1.64 24.96 -10.97
C LYS A 178 2.31 24.40 -9.71
N LEU A 179 1.95 24.92 -8.54
CA LEU A 179 2.48 24.46 -7.25
C LEU A 179 2.00 23.04 -6.90
N LEU A 180 0.77 22.70 -7.27
CA LEU A 180 0.12 21.41 -7.01
C LEU A 180 0.04 20.53 -8.27
N ASP A 181 1.04 20.64 -9.15
CA ASP A 181 1.20 19.71 -10.28
C ASP A 181 1.71 18.36 -9.75
N PHE A 182 0.79 17.46 -9.43
CA PHE A 182 1.11 16.15 -8.86
C PHE A 182 1.98 15.28 -9.78
N ASP A 183 1.83 15.39 -11.10
CA ASP A 183 2.65 14.65 -12.06
C ASP A 183 4.11 15.10 -12.04
N ALA A 184 4.34 16.39 -11.77
CA ALA A 184 5.67 16.92 -11.54
C ALA A 184 6.20 16.50 -10.16
N LEU A 185 5.38 16.61 -9.11
CA LEU A 185 5.79 16.40 -7.71
C LEU A 185 6.23 14.96 -7.40
N VAL A 186 5.79 13.96 -8.17
CA VAL A 186 6.24 12.57 -8.02
C VAL A 186 7.59 12.29 -8.68
N LYS A 187 8.19 13.27 -9.39
CA LYS A 187 9.49 13.14 -10.04
C LYS A 187 10.63 13.59 -9.11
N PRO A 188 11.86 13.06 -9.28
CA PRO A 188 13.01 13.48 -8.47
C PRO A 188 13.30 14.99 -8.56
N GLY A 189 13.80 15.56 -7.47
CA GLY A 189 14.22 16.97 -7.39
C GLY A 189 13.21 17.88 -6.70
N ILE A 190 13.28 19.19 -6.98
CA ILE A 190 12.31 20.19 -6.53
C ILE A 190 11.68 20.80 -7.79
N PRO A 191 10.68 20.12 -8.40
CA PRO A 191 10.11 20.53 -9.70
C PRO A 191 9.55 21.96 -9.68
N VAL A 192 9.06 22.36 -8.51
CA VAL A 192 8.40 23.63 -8.24
C VAL A 192 9.37 24.82 -8.33
N LYS A 193 10.70 24.59 -8.24
CA LYS A 193 11.71 25.66 -8.27
C LYS A 193 11.79 26.39 -9.62
N ASN A 194 11.39 25.73 -10.71
CA ASN A 194 11.39 26.33 -12.06
C ASN A 194 10.23 27.32 -12.27
N VAL A 195 9.29 27.44 -11.33
CA VAL A 195 8.14 28.34 -11.43
C VAL A 195 8.53 29.81 -11.19
N GLU A 196 9.62 30.07 -10.43
CA GLU A 196 10.10 31.42 -10.11
C GLU A 196 10.63 32.21 -11.33
N HIS A 197 11.16 31.55 -12.36
CA HIS A 197 11.78 32.24 -13.51
C HIS A 197 10.79 32.89 -14.48
N SER A 198 9.49 32.83 -14.21
CA SER A 198 8.46 33.55 -14.99
C SER A 198 8.06 34.91 -14.41
N LYS A 199 8.60 35.31 -13.25
CA LYS A 199 8.37 36.64 -12.63
C LYS A 199 9.60 37.55 -12.73
N GLY A 200 10.16 37.66 -13.94
CA GLY A 200 11.33 38.51 -14.19
C GLY A 200 11.63 38.73 -15.67
N ASN A 201 10.78 39.51 -16.34
CA ASN A 201 11.10 40.53 -17.33
C ASN A 201 9.82 41.26 -17.75
#